data_AF-A0A9W7XSA8-F1
#
_entry.id   AF-A0A9W7XSA8-F1
#
_cell.length_a   1.000
_cell.length_b   1.000
_cell.length_c   1.000
_cell.angle_alpha   90.00
_cell.angle_beta   90.00
_cell.angle_gamma   90.00
#
_symmetry.space_group_name_H-M   'P 1'
#
loop_
_entity.id
_entity.type
_entity.pdbx_description
1 polymer ?
#
loop_
_entity_poly.entity_id
_entity_poly.type
_entity_poly.pdbx_seq_one_letter_code
_entity_poly.pdbx_strand_id
1 'polypeptide(L)'
;MAYMGALEQCVSTLEQCNDSLASTTTSLSNLTRGFPRIETVIRCEQKYELTTASDINKAQTLISKEAVPFLFRQVDQLETAIEAIRAAHESLGQRVEEQKAEYSQLIEDEASMADLQTSIRNEQAVLSDVQTNLLNAKSLVAAKERDLAELTKARSAGRQKNTVVEEASKVDAEIIRTRRLVADIDHEIAGIPTDNRIQDLQDDADKYLVLERLRDLLGRFTESPVDENMAICMDEALDTLELLENKVFVPWWDYNTRMQTERLGYLSRVLRYFFKDHGATMQAIIEVLLDHQSMTVDELRRELSSTGQATTELPLLIGHLKSIGAVATETATVGGKQIMSIQLDFGGLEDQEGEEQAMETESIVS
;
A
#
# COMPACT_ATOMS: atom_id res chain seq x y z
N MET A 1 64.32 -68.82 102.02
CA MET A 1 63.43 -69.45 101.02
C MET A 1 62.13 -68.67 100.78
N ALA A 2 61.58 -67.90 101.74
CA ALA A 2 60.32 -67.15 101.55
C ALA A 2 60.36 -65.96 100.55
N TYR A 3 61.52 -65.33 100.35
CA TYR A 3 61.67 -64.15 99.46
C TYR A 3 61.51 -64.49 97.96
N MET A 4 61.88 -65.71 97.55
CA MET A 4 61.76 -66.14 96.16
C MET A 4 60.29 -66.32 95.74
N GLY A 5 59.44 -66.83 96.64
CA GLY A 5 58.00 -66.98 96.37
C GLY A 5 57.25 -65.64 96.27
N ALA A 6 57.65 -64.62 97.04
CA ALA A 6 57.06 -63.28 96.93
C ALA A 6 57.46 -62.58 95.62
N LEU A 7 58.69 -62.80 95.14
CA LEU A 7 59.14 -62.28 93.84
C LEU A 7 58.41 -62.97 92.68
N GLU A 8 58.23 -64.29 92.77
CA GLU A 8 57.47 -65.07 91.78
C GLU A 8 56.00 -64.63 91.72
N GLN A 9 55.39 -64.31 92.85
CA GLN A 9 54.04 -63.75 92.92
C GLN A 9 53.96 -62.32 92.35
N CYS A 10 54.99 -61.49 92.54
CA CYS A 10 55.07 -60.17 91.89
C CYS A 10 55.25 -60.28 90.38
N VAL A 11 56.07 -61.21 89.90
CA VAL A 11 56.24 -61.45 88.46
C VAL A 11 54.94 -61.96 87.84
N SER A 12 54.28 -62.92 88.48
CA SER A 12 53.00 -63.47 88.03
C SER A 12 51.89 -62.41 88.00
N THR A 13 51.82 -61.51 89.00
CA THR A 13 50.86 -60.40 88.99
C THR A 13 51.19 -59.35 87.93
N LEU A 14 52.47 -59.08 87.69
CA LEU A 14 52.89 -58.17 86.62
C LEU A 14 52.57 -58.75 85.23
N GLU A 15 52.79 -60.05 85.03
CA GLU A 15 52.41 -60.77 83.82
C GLU A 15 50.89 -60.74 83.62
N GLN A 16 50.10 -60.99 84.67
CA GLN A 16 48.65 -60.91 84.61
C GLN A 16 48.15 -59.48 84.29
N CYS A 17 48.80 -58.45 84.85
CA CYS A 17 48.52 -57.06 84.50
C CYS A 17 48.87 -56.77 83.04
N ASN A 18 50.00 -57.27 82.55
CA ASN A 18 50.43 -57.10 81.17
C ASN A 18 49.47 -57.80 80.19
N ASP A 19 49.03 -59.02 80.51
CA ASP A 19 48.05 -59.76 79.72
C ASP A 19 46.68 -59.07 79.71
N SER A 20 46.28 -58.49 80.84
CA SER A 20 45.06 -57.69 80.95
C SER A 20 45.16 -56.39 80.13
N LEU A 21 46.33 -55.75 80.12
CA LEU A 21 46.59 -54.56 79.32
C LEU A 21 46.60 -54.88 77.82
N ALA A 22 47.21 -56.01 77.44
CA ALA A 22 47.22 -56.50 76.06
C ALA A 22 45.79 -56.82 75.58
N SER A 23 45.00 -57.49 76.43
CA SER A 23 43.59 -57.79 76.16
C SER A 23 42.76 -56.52 75.98
N THR A 24 42.87 -55.56 76.89
CA THR A 24 42.15 -54.27 76.80
C THR A 24 42.57 -53.44 75.59
N THR A 25 43.87 -53.43 75.25
CA THR A 25 44.38 -52.77 74.04
C THR A 25 43.82 -53.41 72.78
N THR A 26 43.69 -54.74 72.75
CA THR A 26 43.13 -55.47 71.62
C THR A 26 41.63 -55.22 71.49
N SER A 27 40.89 -55.21 72.61
CA SER A 27 39.48 -54.85 72.63
C SER A 27 39.24 -53.40 72.20
N LEU A 28 40.07 -52.46 72.66
CA LEU A 28 39.98 -51.06 72.25
C LEU A 28 40.26 -50.92 70.76
N SER A 29 41.32 -51.55 70.26
CA SER A 29 41.67 -51.56 68.83
C SER A 29 40.52 -52.09 67.97
N ASN A 30 39.86 -53.16 68.40
CA ASN A 30 38.70 -53.73 67.71
C ASN A 30 37.48 -52.79 67.73
N LEU A 31 37.22 -52.11 68.85
CA LEU A 31 36.12 -51.14 68.99
C LEU A 31 36.37 -49.86 68.18
N THR A 32 37.61 -49.37 68.13
CA THR A 32 37.96 -48.11 67.47
C THR A 32 38.34 -48.26 66.00
N ARG A 33 38.38 -49.50 65.47
CA ARG A 33 38.78 -49.80 64.09
C ARG A 33 37.96 -49.06 63.03
N GLY A 34 36.71 -48.70 63.36
CA GLY A 34 35.80 -47.99 62.46
C GLY A 34 35.93 -46.45 62.49
N PHE A 35 36.57 -45.86 63.50
CA PHE A 35 36.62 -44.40 63.66
C PHE A 35 37.33 -43.65 62.53
N PRO A 36 38.46 -44.14 61.96
CA PRO A 36 39.07 -43.46 60.82
C PRO A 36 38.14 -43.36 59.62
N ARG A 37 37.26 -44.35 59.42
CA ARG A 37 36.30 -44.39 58.31
C ARG A 37 35.14 -43.42 58.55
N ILE A 38 34.63 -43.35 59.78
CA ILE A 38 33.60 -42.37 60.17
C ILE A 38 34.15 -40.95 60.05
N GLU A 39 35.40 -40.71 60.46
CA GLU A 39 36.07 -39.42 60.29
C GLU A 39 36.18 -39.02 58.82
N THR A 40 36.51 -39.96 57.92
CA THR A 40 36.52 -39.68 56.47
C THR A 40 35.12 -39.40 55.91
N VAL A 41 34.08 -40.08 56.39
CA VAL A 41 32.70 -39.84 55.93
C VAL A 41 32.22 -38.47 56.40
N ILE A 42 32.46 -38.10 57.66
CA ILE A 42 32.10 -36.76 58.20
C ILE A 42 32.86 -35.64 57.46
N ARG A 43 34.12 -35.86 57.05
CA ARG A 43 34.87 -34.87 56.26
C ARG A 43 34.40 -34.78 54.80
N CYS A 44 33.85 -35.85 54.24
CA CYS A 44 33.35 -35.89 52.87
C CYS A 44 31.87 -35.47 52.75
N GLU A 45 31.07 -35.65 53.80
CA GLU A 45 29.66 -35.29 53.80
C GLU A 45 29.44 -33.86 54.31
N GLN A 46 29.09 -33.00 53.34
CA GLN A 46 28.34 -31.76 53.46
C GLN A 46 29.07 -30.53 54.02
N LYS A 47 29.66 -29.78 53.08
CA LYS A 47 29.63 -28.32 53.17
C LYS A 47 28.19 -27.87 53.03
N TYR A 48 27.53 -27.60 54.16
CA TYR A 48 26.27 -26.86 54.15
C TYR A 48 26.58 -25.39 53.88
N GLU A 49 26.16 -24.88 52.72
CA GLU A 49 26.05 -23.44 52.51
C GLU A 49 24.90 -22.92 53.35
N LEU A 50 25.23 -22.50 54.58
CA LEU A 50 24.27 -21.91 55.50
C LEU A 50 24.15 -20.43 55.16
N THR A 51 23.10 -20.07 54.43
CA THR A 51 22.72 -18.67 54.23
C THR A 51 22.31 -18.10 55.58
N THR A 52 23.06 -17.12 56.09
CA THR A 52 22.75 -16.56 57.41
C THR A 52 21.60 -15.57 57.30
N ALA A 53 20.87 -15.34 58.41
CA ALA A 53 19.85 -14.30 58.47
C ALA A 53 20.42 -12.90 58.15
N SER A 54 21.71 -12.68 58.43
CA SER A 54 22.43 -11.47 58.02
C SER A 54 22.52 -11.34 56.50
N ASP A 55 22.81 -12.43 55.78
CA ASP A 55 22.91 -12.42 54.32
C ASP A 55 21.52 -12.22 53.68
N ILE A 56 20.49 -12.80 54.27
CA ILE A 56 19.09 -12.55 53.88
C ILE A 56 18.74 -11.07 54.05
N ASN A 57 19.07 -10.46 55.19
CA ASN A 57 18.80 -9.04 55.44
C ASN A 57 19.57 -8.13 54.48
N LYS A 58 20.84 -8.45 54.17
CA LYS A 58 21.62 -7.72 53.17
C LYS A 58 20.99 -7.83 51.78
N ALA A 59 20.57 -9.03 51.38
CA ALA A 59 19.88 -9.25 50.11
C ALA A 59 18.54 -8.51 50.05
N GLN A 60 17.73 -8.55 51.11
CA GLN A 60 16.49 -7.77 51.21
C GLN A 60 16.75 -6.28 51.09
N THR A 61 17.80 -5.77 51.74
CA THR A 61 18.17 -4.35 51.65
C THR A 61 18.58 -3.97 50.22
N LEU A 62 19.32 -4.82 49.52
CA LEU A 62 19.69 -4.61 48.12
C LEU A 62 18.47 -4.64 47.20
N ILE A 63 17.58 -5.63 47.38
CA ILE A 63 16.31 -5.72 46.64
C ILE A 63 15.47 -4.46 46.85
N SER A 64 15.33 -4.00 48.11
CA SER A 64 14.58 -2.79 48.41
C SER A 64 15.22 -1.52 47.84
N LYS A 65 16.56 -1.46 47.73
CA LYS A 65 17.27 -0.28 47.21
C LYS A 65 17.33 -0.22 45.69
N GLU A 66 17.46 -1.36 45.02
CA GLU A 66 17.75 -1.41 43.58
C GLU A 66 16.59 -2.03 42.80
N ALA A 67 16.10 -3.19 43.21
CA ALA A 67 15.06 -3.91 42.47
C ALA A 67 13.70 -3.21 42.58
N VAL A 68 13.33 -2.67 43.75
CA VAL A 68 12.05 -1.98 43.92
C VAL A 68 11.95 -0.71 43.07
N PRO A 69 12.92 0.22 43.08
CA PRO A 69 12.88 1.39 42.19
C PRO A 69 12.93 1.02 40.71
N PHE A 70 13.64 -0.05 40.35
CA PHE A 70 13.67 -0.57 39.00
C PHE A 70 12.29 -1.05 38.55
N LEU A 71 11.58 -1.83 39.39
CA LEU A 71 10.22 -2.29 39.11
C LEU A 71 9.24 -1.12 38.98
N PHE A 72 9.35 -0.08 39.83
CA PHE A 72 8.52 1.11 39.70
C PHE A 72 8.73 1.83 38.36
N ARG A 73 9.99 2.00 37.92
CA ARG A 73 10.28 2.58 36.60
C ARG A 73 9.72 1.73 35.46
N GLN A 74 9.78 0.41 35.57
CA GLN A 74 9.19 -0.47 34.57
C GLN A 74 7.67 -0.37 34.53
N VAL A 75 7.01 -0.27 35.69
CA VAL A 75 5.56 -0.04 35.75
C VAL A 75 5.19 1.29 35.11
N ASP A 76 5.90 2.36 35.43
CA ASP A 76 5.68 3.71 34.88
C ASP A 76 5.84 3.75 33.34
N GLN A 77 6.86 3.03 32.82
CA GLN A 77 7.06 2.84 31.38
C GLN A 77 5.91 2.07 30.73
N LEU A 78 5.42 1.02 31.38
CA LEU A 78 4.28 0.23 30.89
C LEU A 78 2.98 1.03 30.92
N GLU A 79 2.74 1.84 31.96
CA GLU A 79 1.59 2.73 32.05
C GLU A 79 1.60 3.76 30.91
N THR A 80 2.76 4.40 30.68
CA THR A 80 2.94 5.33 29.56
C THR A 80 2.70 4.66 28.20
N ALA A 81 3.21 3.44 28.01
CA ALA A 81 3.00 2.68 26.77
C ALA A 81 1.52 2.31 26.57
N ILE A 82 0.81 1.94 27.64
CA ILE A 82 -0.63 1.65 27.59
C ILE A 82 -1.43 2.91 27.21
N GLU A 83 -1.08 4.07 27.76
CA GLU A 83 -1.73 5.33 27.41
C GLU A 83 -1.49 5.70 25.95
N ALA A 84 -0.27 5.55 25.44
CA ALA A 84 0.05 5.77 24.04
C ALA A 84 -0.75 4.83 23.10
N ILE A 85 -0.87 3.55 23.47
CA ILE A 85 -1.67 2.57 22.71
C ILE A 85 -3.15 2.95 22.73
N ARG A 86 -3.68 3.42 23.87
CA ARG A 86 -5.09 3.88 23.96
C ARG A 86 -5.34 5.10 23.06
N ALA A 87 -4.44 6.08 23.08
CA ALA A 87 -4.56 7.26 22.21
C ALA A 87 -4.50 6.88 20.72
N ALA A 88 -3.58 5.99 20.35
CA ALA A 88 -3.51 5.47 18.98
C ALA A 88 -4.79 4.72 18.58
N HIS A 89 -5.33 3.88 19.47
CA HIS A 89 -6.60 3.18 19.22
C HIS A 89 -7.77 4.14 19.06
N GLU A 90 -7.84 5.21 19.86
CA GLU A 90 -8.88 6.25 19.72
C GLU A 90 -8.76 6.98 18.38
N SER A 91 -7.55 7.37 17.97
CA SER A 91 -7.32 7.99 16.66
C SER A 91 -7.68 7.07 15.49
N LEU A 92 -7.38 5.77 15.61
CA LEU A 92 -7.73 4.79 14.59
C LEU A 92 -9.25 4.60 14.53
N GLY A 93 -9.92 4.61 15.68
CA GLY A 93 -11.37 4.59 15.77
C GLY A 93 -12.01 5.78 15.06
N GLN A 94 -11.47 6.99 15.23
CA GLN A 94 -11.93 8.19 14.53
C GLN A 94 -11.76 8.06 13.01
N ARG A 95 -10.58 7.63 12.54
CA ARG A 95 -10.32 7.41 11.10
C ARG A 95 -11.25 6.38 10.47
N VAL A 96 -11.60 5.31 11.21
CA VAL A 96 -12.55 4.31 10.72
C VAL A 96 -13.96 4.88 10.57
N GLU A 97 -14.40 5.74 11.48
CA GLU A 97 -15.71 6.39 11.37
C GLU A 97 -15.74 7.43 10.24
N GLU A 98 -14.65 8.19 10.05
CA GLU A 98 -14.49 9.08 8.89
C GLU A 98 -14.57 8.32 7.57
N GLN A 99 -13.82 7.21 7.44
CA GLN A 99 -13.86 6.36 6.25
C GLN A 99 -15.25 5.75 5.99
N LYS A 100 -15.99 5.38 7.04
CA LYS A 100 -17.37 4.92 6.90
C LYS A 100 -18.29 6.02 6.38
N ALA A 101 -18.10 7.26 6.86
CA ALA A 101 -18.88 8.40 6.40
C ALA A 101 -18.59 8.70 4.93
N GLU A 102 -17.32 8.75 4.53
CA GLU A 102 -16.90 8.91 3.14
C GLU A 102 -17.45 7.82 2.23
N TYR A 103 -17.35 6.56 2.66
CA TYR A 103 -17.90 5.44 1.90
C TYR A 103 -19.42 5.51 1.76
N SER A 104 -20.13 5.98 2.79
CA SER A 104 -21.58 6.16 2.71
C SER A 104 -21.93 7.26 1.72
N GLN A 105 -21.16 8.35 1.67
CA GLN A 105 -21.33 9.42 0.68
C GLN A 105 -21.11 8.90 -0.74
N LEU A 106 -20.06 8.11 -0.97
CA LEU A 106 -19.79 7.50 -2.28
C LEU A 106 -20.94 6.60 -2.77
N ILE A 107 -21.60 5.87 -1.86
CA ILE A 107 -22.80 5.08 -2.22
C ILE A 107 -23.96 5.99 -2.64
N GLU A 108 -24.18 7.10 -1.92
CA GLU A 108 -25.21 8.08 -2.28
C GLU A 108 -24.93 8.74 -3.64
N ASP A 109 -23.66 9.07 -3.90
CA ASP A 109 -23.22 9.64 -5.17
C ASP A 109 -23.36 8.64 -6.33
N GLU A 110 -23.06 7.35 -6.11
CA GLU A 110 -23.27 6.29 -7.10
C GLU A 110 -24.77 6.12 -7.44
N ALA A 111 -25.64 6.18 -6.42
CA ALA A 111 -27.08 6.16 -6.64
C ALA A 111 -27.56 7.37 -7.47
N SER A 112 -27.04 8.56 -7.17
CA SER A 112 -27.33 9.79 -7.94
C SER A 112 -26.84 9.68 -9.39
N MET A 113 -25.64 9.14 -9.62
CA MET A 113 -25.12 8.90 -10.96
C MET A 113 -25.99 7.90 -11.75
N ALA A 114 -26.48 6.85 -11.10
CA ALA A 114 -27.38 5.89 -11.74
C ALA A 114 -28.68 6.59 -12.18
N ASP A 115 -29.27 7.43 -11.34
CA ASP A 115 -30.45 8.22 -11.67
C ASP A 115 -30.18 9.17 -12.85
N LEU A 116 -29.06 9.90 -12.83
CA LEU A 116 -28.66 10.77 -13.94
C LEU A 116 -28.46 10.01 -15.25
N GLN A 117 -27.84 8.82 -15.21
CA GLN A 117 -27.70 7.97 -16.40
C GLN A 117 -29.05 7.53 -16.97
N THR A 118 -30.03 7.22 -16.11
CA THR A 118 -31.39 6.91 -16.60
C THR A 118 -32.05 8.12 -17.23
N SER A 119 -31.88 9.32 -16.66
CA SER A 119 -32.38 10.57 -17.24
C SER A 119 -31.78 10.83 -18.62
N ILE A 120 -30.45 10.71 -18.75
CA ILE A 120 -29.75 10.90 -20.04
C ILE A 120 -30.27 9.91 -21.09
N ARG A 121 -30.48 8.64 -20.75
CA ARG A 121 -31.03 7.65 -21.69
C ARG A 121 -32.44 8.02 -22.14
N ASN A 122 -33.28 8.49 -21.21
CA ASN A 122 -34.64 8.92 -21.54
C ASN A 122 -34.62 10.14 -22.47
N GLU A 123 -33.79 11.14 -22.19
CA GLU A 123 -33.64 12.31 -23.03
C GLU A 123 -33.08 11.98 -24.42
N GLN A 124 -32.13 11.04 -24.52
CA GLN A 124 -31.63 10.56 -25.81
C GLN A 124 -32.72 9.86 -26.63
N ALA A 125 -33.59 9.07 -25.98
CA ALA A 125 -34.73 8.45 -26.65
C ALA A 125 -35.71 9.51 -27.18
N VAL A 126 -36.04 10.52 -26.36
CA VAL A 126 -36.88 11.65 -26.78
C VAL A 126 -36.24 12.42 -27.95
N LEU A 127 -34.94 12.69 -27.89
CA LEU A 127 -34.23 13.39 -28.97
C LEU A 127 -34.27 12.59 -30.28
N SER A 128 -34.08 11.28 -30.22
CA SER A 128 -34.22 10.38 -31.38
C SER A 128 -35.63 10.45 -31.98
N ASP A 129 -36.67 10.40 -31.15
CA ASP A 129 -38.06 10.53 -31.59
C ASP A 129 -38.31 11.89 -32.26
N VAL A 130 -37.80 12.98 -31.69
CA VAL A 130 -37.88 14.32 -32.27
C VAL A 130 -37.16 14.38 -33.63
N GLN A 131 -35.98 13.77 -33.76
CA GLN A 131 -35.25 13.72 -35.03
C GLN A 131 -36.02 12.95 -36.12
N THR A 132 -36.64 11.81 -35.78
CA THR A 132 -37.48 11.07 -36.74
C THR A 132 -38.70 11.88 -37.16
N ASN A 133 -39.36 12.55 -36.22
CA ASN A 133 -40.49 13.44 -36.50
C ASN A 133 -40.07 14.61 -37.41
N LEU A 134 -38.91 15.21 -37.19
CA LEU A 134 -38.37 16.26 -38.03
C LEU A 134 -38.10 15.77 -39.46
N LEU A 135 -37.52 14.58 -39.63
CA LEU A 135 -37.29 13.99 -40.95
C LEU A 135 -38.61 13.72 -41.68
N ASN A 136 -39.62 13.20 -40.97
CA ASN A 136 -40.96 12.99 -41.50
C ASN A 136 -41.58 14.33 -41.95
N ALA A 137 -41.50 15.38 -41.13
CA ALA A 137 -41.98 16.70 -41.48
C ALA A 137 -41.26 17.27 -42.71
N LYS A 138 -39.93 17.15 -42.80
CA LYS A 138 -39.14 17.57 -43.97
C LYS A 138 -39.58 16.82 -45.24
N SER A 139 -39.83 15.51 -45.15
CA SER A 139 -40.30 14.73 -46.29
C SER A 139 -41.70 15.16 -46.76
N LEU A 140 -42.58 15.49 -45.83
CA LEU A 140 -43.92 16.00 -46.12
C LEU A 140 -43.87 17.37 -46.79
N VAL A 141 -43.01 18.27 -46.28
CA VAL A 141 -42.78 19.59 -46.90
C VAL A 141 -42.28 19.41 -48.33
N ALA A 142 -41.27 18.56 -48.56
CA ALA A 142 -40.75 18.30 -49.90
C ALA A 142 -41.82 17.71 -50.85
N ALA A 143 -42.71 16.84 -50.36
CA ALA A 143 -43.84 16.34 -51.13
C ALA A 143 -44.81 17.48 -51.50
N LYS A 144 -45.14 18.35 -50.55
CA LYS A 144 -46.01 19.52 -50.79
C LYS A 144 -45.39 20.55 -51.72
N GLU A 145 -44.08 20.74 -51.68
CA GLU A 145 -43.37 21.59 -52.65
C GLU A 145 -43.45 21.03 -54.07
N ARG A 146 -43.39 19.70 -54.25
CA ARG A 146 -43.64 19.06 -55.56
C ARG A 146 -45.08 19.24 -56.01
N ASP A 147 -46.06 18.99 -55.14
CA ASP A 147 -47.48 19.21 -55.45
C ASP A 147 -47.72 20.66 -55.90
N LEU A 148 -47.10 21.64 -55.23
CA LEU A 148 -47.18 23.06 -55.60
C LEU A 148 -46.50 23.36 -56.94
N ALA A 149 -45.35 22.76 -57.22
CA ALA A 149 -44.68 22.89 -58.51
C ALA A 149 -45.54 22.32 -59.66
N GLU A 150 -46.23 21.20 -59.42
CA GLU A 150 -47.17 20.62 -60.38
C GLU A 150 -48.41 21.49 -60.58
N LEU A 151 -49.01 22.00 -59.49
CA LEU A 151 -50.15 22.92 -59.56
C LEU A 151 -49.79 24.24 -60.25
N THR A 152 -48.61 24.80 -60.00
CA THR A 152 -48.13 26.01 -60.70
C THR A 152 -47.86 25.75 -62.18
N LYS A 153 -47.32 24.56 -62.53
CA LYS A 153 -47.19 24.13 -63.93
C LYS A 153 -48.55 23.94 -64.60
N ALA A 154 -49.51 23.29 -63.94
CA ALA A 154 -50.89 23.13 -64.40
C ALA A 154 -51.59 24.49 -64.56
N ARG A 155 -51.35 25.45 -63.66
CA ARG A 155 -51.84 26.83 -63.75
C ARG A 155 -51.21 27.60 -64.92
N SER A 156 -49.94 27.37 -65.22
CA SER A 156 -49.26 27.97 -66.38
C SER A 156 -49.76 27.38 -67.72
N ALA A 157 -50.11 26.09 -67.74
CA ALA A 157 -50.74 25.42 -68.88
C ALA A 157 -52.24 25.76 -69.01
N GLY A 158 -52.91 26.06 -67.89
CA GLY A 158 -54.33 26.40 -67.78
C GLY A 158 -54.63 27.91 -67.85
N ARG A 159 -53.90 28.68 -68.67
CA ARG A 159 -54.33 30.03 -69.06
C ARG A 159 -55.54 29.95 -70.02
N GLN A 160 -56.67 29.44 -69.53
CA GLN A 160 -58.01 29.81 -69.96
C GLN A 160 -59.04 29.38 -68.91
N LYS A 161 -59.69 30.42 -68.35
CA LYS A 161 -60.94 30.47 -67.56
C LYS A 161 -60.85 30.35 -66.03
N ASN A 162 -61.26 31.49 -65.45
CA ASN A 162 -61.65 31.79 -64.07
C ASN A 162 -62.31 30.63 -63.30
N THR A 163 -61.77 30.34 -62.10
CA THR A 163 -62.47 30.17 -60.79
C THR A 163 -61.59 29.42 -59.76
N VAL A 164 -60.30 29.75 -59.62
CA VAL A 164 -59.39 29.06 -58.66
C VAL A 164 -58.53 30.07 -57.89
N VAL A 165 -59.15 31.13 -57.39
CA VAL A 165 -58.45 32.20 -56.62
C VAL A 165 -58.61 32.01 -55.11
N GLU A 166 -59.68 31.39 -54.64
CA GLU A 166 -59.93 31.23 -53.19
C GLU A 166 -59.12 30.10 -52.53
N GLU A 167 -58.95 28.94 -53.18
CA GLU A 167 -58.17 27.83 -52.60
C GLU A 167 -56.66 28.13 -52.56
N ALA A 168 -56.14 28.87 -53.55
CA ALA A 168 -54.75 29.30 -53.57
C ALA A 168 -54.42 30.25 -52.39
N SER A 169 -55.36 31.11 -52.00
CA SER A 169 -55.19 32.01 -50.85
C SER A 169 -55.12 31.25 -49.51
N LYS A 170 -55.84 30.13 -49.39
CA LYS A 170 -55.79 29.27 -48.21
C LYS A 170 -54.47 28.51 -48.11
N VAL A 171 -53.96 28.02 -49.23
CA VAL A 171 -52.66 27.31 -49.26
C VAL A 171 -51.51 28.26 -48.94
N ASP A 172 -51.51 29.48 -49.48
CA ASP A 172 -50.49 30.49 -49.14
C ASP A 172 -50.56 30.92 -47.66
N ALA A 173 -51.76 31.04 -47.09
CA ALA A 173 -51.93 31.32 -45.67
C ALA A 173 -51.40 30.19 -44.77
N GLU A 174 -51.58 28.93 -45.17
CA GLU A 174 -51.08 27.78 -44.44
C GLU A 174 -49.55 27.69 -44.53
N ILE A 175 -48.95 27.97 -45.70
CA ILE A 175 -47.48 28.03 -45.89
C ILE A 175 -46.85 29.11 -45.00
N ILE A 176 -47.47 30.28 -44.87
CA ILE A 176 -47.00 31.35 -43.99
C ILE A 176 -47.07 30.91 -42.53
N ARG A 177 -48.11 30.16 -42.14
CA ARG A 177 -48.26 29.64 -40.77
C ARG A 177 -47.17 28.62 -40.45
N THR A 178 -46.87 27.69 -41.36
CA THR A 178 -45.82 26.69 -41.16
C THR A 178 -44.42 27.31 -41.11
N ARG A 179 -44.16 28.35 -41.92
CA ARG A 179 -42.87 29.07 -41.88
C ARG A 179 -42.63 29.81 -40.58
N ARG A 180 -43.69 30.34 -39.93
CA ARG A 180 -43.56 30.94 -38.59
C ARG A 180 -43.23 29.90 -37.53
N LEU A 181 -43.89 28.74 -37.60
CA LEU A 181 -43.65 27.64 -36.66
C LEU A 181 -42.21 27.10 -36.74
N VAL A 182 -41.63 27.05 -37.94
CA VAL A 182 -40.22 26.70 -38.12
C VAL A 182 -39.28 27.77 -37.54
N ALA A 183 -39.61 29.06 -37.72
CA ALA A 183 -38.82 30.14 -37.15
C ALA A 183 -38.88 30.19 -35.60
N ASP A 184 -40.03 29.83 -35.01
CA ASP A 184 -40.19 29.74 -33.56
C ASP A 184 -39.35 28.58 -32.98
N ILE A 185 -39.30 27.43 -33.68
CA ILE A 185 -38.45 26.28 -33.29
C ILE A 185 -36.96 26.62 -33.42
N ASP A 186 -36.55 27.30 -34.49
CA ASP A 186 -35.16 27.75 -34.66
C ASP A 186 -34.76 28.76 -33.56
N HIS A 187 -35.71 29.57 -33.07
CA HIS A 187 -35.48 30.50 -31.97
C HIS A 187 -35.37 29.79 -30.61
N GLU A 188 -36.16 28.72 -30.37
CA GLU A 188 -36.03 27.88 -29.17
C GLU A 188 -34.72 27.08 -29.15
N ILE A 189 -34.25 26.59 -30.30
CA ILE A 189 -32.95 25.89 -30.41
C ILE A 189 -31.78 26.85 -30.18
N ALA A 190 -31.88 28.10 -30.65
CA ALA A 190 -30.89 29.14 -30.39
C ALA A 190 -30.87 29.64 -28.92
N GLY A 191 -31.90 29.29 -28.12
CA GLY A 191 -32.01 29.61 -26.70
C GLY A 191 -31.39 28.60 -25.75
N ILE A 192 -30.88 27.46 -26.25
CA ILE A 192 -30.17 26.48 -25.43
C ILE A 192 -28.77 27.03 -25.14
N PRO A 193 -28.45 27.40 -23.88
CA PRO A 193 -27.15 27.95 -23.53
C PRO A 193 -26.10 26.84 -23.66
N THR A 194 -25.20 26.95 -24.64
CA THR A 194 -23.99 26.10 -24.72
C THR A 194 -22.85 26.60 -23.84
N ASP A 195 -23.06 27.70 -23.10
CA ASP A 195 -22.06 28.29 -22.20
C ASP A 195 -22.50 28.13 -20.74
N ASN A 196 -21.97 27.10 -20.09
CA ASN A 196 -21.57 27.06 -18.68
C ASN A 196 -20.63 25.83 -18.56
N ARG A 197 -19.31 26.02 -18.74
CA ARG A 197 -18.33 26.04 -17.62
C ARG A 197 -18.68 24.95 -16.59
N ILE A 198 -18.04 23.77 -16.60
CA ILE A 198 -16.63 23.57 -16.22
C ILE A 198 -16.25 24.59 -15.14
N GLN A 199 -16.76 24.38 -13.93
CA GLN A 199 -16.31 25.10 -12.75
C GLN A 199 -16.59 24.32 -11.46
N ASP A 200 -16.21 23.03 -11.44
CA ASP A 200 -16.27 22.16 -10.24
C ASP A 200 -14.95 21.40 -9.99
N LEU A 201 -13.83 21.84 -10.56
CA LEU A 201 -12.51 21.24 -10.32
C LEU A 201 -11.62 22.19 -9.52
N GLN A 202 -12.03 22.55 -8.30
CA GLN A 202 -11.20 23.40 -7.45
C GLN A 202 -11.12 22.98 -5.97
N ASP A 203 -11.50 21.74 -5.64
CA ASP A 203 -11.40 21.22 -4.25
C ASP A 203 -10.63 19.89 -4.09
N ASP A 204 -9.94 19.39 -5.12
CA ASP A 204 -9.10 18.16 -5.03
C ASP A 204 -7.60 18.42 -5.22
N ALA A 205 -7.15 19.65 -4.96
CA ALA A 205 -5.77 20.10 -5.24
C ALA A 205 -4.68 19.36 -4.43
N ASP A 206 -5.04 18.63 -3.38
CA ASP A 206 -4.05 17.95 -2.53
C ASP A 206 -3.81 16.47 -2.92
N LYS A 207 -4.51 15.93 -3.94
CA LYS A 207 -4.40 14.50 -4.32
C LYS A 207 -3.59 14.19 -5.59
N TYR A 208 -3.05 15.21 -6.28
CA TYR A 208 -2.40 15.06 -7.59
C TYR A 208 -0.96 15.59 -7.68
N LEU A 209 -0.27 15.75 -6.56
CA LEU A 209 1.07 16.37 -6.48
C LEU A 209 2.15 15.63 -7.30
N VAL A 210 2.04 14.30 -7.47
CA VAL A 210 3.04 13.49 -8.21
C VAL A 210 2.97 13.74 -9.72
N LEU A 211 1.76 13.89 -10.27
CA LEU A 211 1.54 14.19 -11.70
C LEU A 211 1.87 15.65 -12.01
N GLU A 212 1.59 16.56 -11.07
CA GLU A 212 2.00 17.96 -11.18
C GLU A 212 3.52 18.08 -11.20
N ARG A 213 4.25 17.35 -10.34
CA ARG A 213 5.73 17.31 -10.32
C ARG A 213 6.35 16.72 -11.60
N LEU A 214 5.70 15.70 -12.19
CA LEU A 214 6.13 15.09 -13.46
C LEU A 214 5.85 16.02 -14.65
N ARG A 215 4.72 16.73 -14.63
CA ARG A 215 4.38 17.81 -15.57
C ARG A 215 5.34 18.99 -15.44
N ASP A 216 5.75 19.35 -14.23
CA ASP A 216 6.71 20.42 -13.95
C ASP A 216 8.13 20.04 -14.43
N LEU A 217 8.54 18.79 -14.25
CA LEU A 217 9.78 18.24 -14.79
C LEU A 217 9.78 18.21 -16.33
N LEU A 218 8.68 17.79 -16.95
CA LEU A 218 8.49 17.83 -18.40
C LEU A 218 8.46 19.27 -18.93
N GLY A 219 7.81 20.20 -18.23
CA GLY A 219 7.81 21.62 -18.55
C GLY A 219 9.22 22.22 -18.55
N ARG A 220 10.07 21.86 -17.59
CA ARG A 220 11.48 22.31 -17.53
C ARG A 220 12.35 21.78 -18.67
N PHE A 221 11.97 20.67 -19.33
CA PHE A 221 12.67 20.18 -20.53
C PHE A 221 12.38 21.02 -21.79
N THR A 222 11.32 21.85 -21.79
CA THR A 222 10.96 22.72 -22.93
C THR A 222 11.79 24.02 -23.03
N GLU A 223 12.63 24.32 -22.03
CA GLU A 223 13.56 25.47 -22.07
C GLU A 223 14.85 25.20 -22.87
N SER A 224 15.07 23.95 -23.30
CA SER A 224 16.09 23.59 -24.28
C SER A 224 15.49 23.68 -25.70
N PRO A 225 16.24 24.04 -26.76
CA PRO A 225 15.69 24.08 -28.12
C PRO A 225 15.36 22.65 -28.59
N VAL A 226 14.13 22.24 -28.32
CA VAL A 226 13.61 20.91 -28.60
C VAL A 226 13.03 20.88 -30.02
N ASP A 227 13.41 19.85 -30.79
CA ASP A 227 12.95 19.58 -32.16
C ASP A 227 11.42 19.41 -32.22
N GLU A 228 10.79 19.77 -33.33
CA GLU A 228 9.32 19.78 -33.53
C GLU A 228 8.70 18.39 -33.31
N ASN A 229 9.46 17.33 -33.60
CA ASN A 229 9.08 15.94 -33.33
C ASN A 229 8.98 15.62 -31.84
N MET A 230 9.79 16.27 -31.01
CA MET A 230 9.82 16.04 -29.57
C MET A 230 8.74 16.87 -28.88
N ALA A 231 8.36 18.04 -29.40
CA ALA A 231 7.16 18.76 -28.96
C ALA A 231 5.89 17.91 -29.17
N ILE A 232 5.74 17.26 -30.33
CA ILE A 232 4.63 16.34 -30.61
C ILE A 232 4.67 15.12 -29.66
N CYS A 233 5.84 14.56 -29.38
CA CYS A 233 5.98 13.48 -28.38
C CYS A 233 5.62 13.94 -26.95
N MET A 234 5.89 15.21 -26.61
CA MET A 234 5.53 15.74 -25.29
C MET A 234 4.02 15.96 -25.17
N ASP A 235 3.37 16.43 -26.21
CA ASP A 235 1.90 16.52 -26.26
C ASP A 235 1.26 15.12 -26.16
N GLU A 236 1.78 14.12 -26.89
CA GLU A 236 1.31 12.73 -26.78
C GLU A 236 1.54 12.13 -25.38
N ALA A 237 2.65 12.47 -24.72
CA ALA A 237 2.94 12.04 -23.36
C ALA A 237 2.01 12.70 -22.34
N LEU A 238 1.67 13.98 -22.53
CA LEU A 238 0.71 14.71 -21.71
C LEU A 238 -0.71 14.14 -21.86
N ASP A 239 -1.16 13.87 -23.09
CA ASP A 239 -2.44 13.20 -23.36
C ASP A 239 -2.51 11.80 -22.72
N THR A 240 -1.38 11.08 -22.71
CA THR A 240 -1.28 9.75 -22.08
C THR A 240 -1.31 9.83 -20.56
N LEU A 241 -0.75 10.89 -19.97
CA LEU A 241 -0.80 11.18 -18.52
C LEU A 241 -2.21 11.59 -18.07
N GLU A 242 -2.92 12.40 -18.87
CA GLU A 242 -4.33 12.75 -18.64
C GLU A 242 -5.24 11.50 -18.72
N LEU A 243 -4.91 10.55 -19.60
CA LEU A 243 -5.61 9.27 -19.66
C LEU A 243 -5.33 8.37 -18.44
N LEU A 244 -4.13 8.47 -17.84
CA LEU A 244 -3.72 7.76 -16.63
C LEU A 244 -4.46 8.29 -15.38
N GLU A 245 -4.60 9.61 -15.29
CA GLU A 245 -5.35 10.33 -14.26
C GLU A 245 -6.82 9.87 -14.19
N ASN A 246 -7.44 9.67 -15.35
CA ASN A 246 -8.87 9.35 -15.46
C ASN A 246 -9.23 7.86 -15.36
N LYS A 247 -8.26 6.92 -15.43
CA LYS A 247 -8.56 5.48 -15.53
C LYS A 247 -7.80 4.54 -14.60
N VAL A 248 -6.64 4.94 -14.07
CA VAL A 248 -5.70 3.98 -13.47
C VAL A 248 -5.48 4.22 -11.97
N PHE A 249 -5.56 5.45 -11.50
CA PHE A 249 -5.30 5.78 -10.09
C PHE A 249 -6.60 5.89 -9.27
N VAL A 250 -7.40 4.83 -9.28
CA VAL A 250 -8.34 4.54 -8.19
C VAL A 250 -7.65 3.47 -7.33
N PRO A 251 -7.53 3.68 -6.01
CA PRO A 251 -6.94 2.70 -5.11
C PRO A 251 -7.97 1.52 -5.15
N TRP A 252 -7.69 0.24 -5.41
CA TRP A 252 -6.73 -0.71 -4.84
C TRP A 252 -6.46 -1.82 -5.88
N TRP A 253 -5.54 -2.73 -5.60
CA TRP A 253 -5.37 -3.98 -6.33
C TRP A 253 -6.56 -4.91 -6.09
N ASP A 254 -7.63 -4.72 -6.84
CA ASP A 254 -8.74 -5.66 -6.81
C ASP A 254 -8.31 -6.98 -7.47
N TYR A 255 -8.77 -8.11 -6.92
CA TYR A 255 -8.48 -9.50 -7.37
C TYR A 255 -8.98 -9.80 -8.81
N ASN A 256 -9.45 -8.80 -9.54
CA ASN A 256 -9.97 -8.94 -10.87
C ASN A 256 -8.82 -9.05 -11.89
N THR A 257 -8.46 -10.29 -12.21
CA THR A 257 -7.38 -10.69 -13.13
C THR A 257 -7.43 -9.99 -14.49
N ARG A 258 -8.61 -9.60 -14.97
CA ARG A 258 -8.76 -8.86 -16.23
C ARG A 258 -8.23 -7.43 -16.15
N MET A 259 -8.56 -6.69 -15.10
CA MET A 259 -8.08 -5.32 -14.88
C MET A 259 -6.57 -5.31 -14.63
N GLN A 260 -6.04 -6.30 -13.90
CA GLN A 260 -4.60 -6.47 -13.70
C GLN A 260 -3.87 -6.67 -15.03
N THR A 261 -4.38 -7.55 -15.90
CA THR A 261 -3.80 -7.81 -17.22
C THR A 261 -3.78 -6.56 -18.09
N GLU A 262 -4.87 -5.78 -18.08
CA GLU A 262 -4.94 -4.53 -18.83
C GLU A 262 -3.94 -3.50 -18.29
N ARG A 263 -3.92 -3.26 -16.96
CA ARG A 263 -2.98 -2.34 -16.29
C ARG A 263 -1.52 -2.69 -16.56
N LEU A 264 -1.19 -3.98 -16.51
CA LEU A 264 0.16 -4.49 -16.78
C LEU A 264 0.53 -4.31 -18.27
N GLY A 265 -0.43 -4.49 -19.17
CA GLY A 265 -0.30 -4.15 -20.57
C GLY A 265 -0.05 -2.65 -20.82
N TYR A 266 -0.58 -1.76 -19.99
CA TYR A 266 -0.31 -0.32 -20.08
C TYR A 266 1.06 0.05 -19.50
N LEU A 267 1.41 -0.46 -18.32
CA LEU A 267 2.74 -0.26 -17.72
C LEU A 267 3.85 -0.75 -18.67
N SER A 268 3.64 -1.88 -19.34
CA SER A 268 4.51 -2.39 -20.41
C SER A 268 4.73 -1.36 -21.53
N ARG A 269 3.67 -0.69 -21.99
CA ARG A 269 3.79 0.33 -23.06
C ARG A 269 4.56 1.54 -22.59
N VAL A 270 4.30 2.01 -21.36
CA VAL A 270 5.00 3.15 -20.76
C VAL A 270 6.49 2.84 -20.60
N LEU A 271 6.84 1.68 -20.04
CA LEU A 271 8.24 1.28 -19.87
C LEU A 271 8.97 1.11 -21.19
N ARG A 272 8.32 0.52 -22.22
CA ARG A 272 8.90 0.42 -23.56
C ARG A 272 9.06 1.77 -24.25
N TYR A 273 8.20 2.74 -23.92
CA TYR A 273 8.28 4.09 -24.46
C TYR A 273 9.46 4.87 -23.89
N PHE A 274 9.59 4.91 -22.56
CA PHE A 274 10.67 5.65 -21.88
C PHE A 274 12.02 4.92 -21.89
N PHE A 275 12.02 3.59 -21.90
CA PHE A 275 13.22 2.76 -21.91
C PHE A 275 13.20 1.85 -23.15
N LYS A 276 13.47 2.39 -24.33
CA LYS A 276 13.38 1.63 -25.60
C LYS A 276 14.15 0.30 -25.60
N ASP A 277 15.36 0.31 -25.04
CA ASP A 277 16.24 -0.86 -25.05
C ASP A 277 16.02 -1.82 -23.87
N HIS A 278 15.41 -1.33 -22.78
CA HIS A 278 15.30 -2.07 -21.52
C HIS A 278 13.87 -2.28 -21.01
N GLY A 279 12.88 -1.66 -21.65
CA GLY A 279 11.50 -1.61 -21.17
C GLY A 279 10.83 -2.98 -21.14
N ALA A 280 11.18 -3.87 -22.08
CA ALA A 280 10.71 -5.25 -22.07
C ALA A 280 11.28 -6.05 -20.88
N THR A 281 12.54 -5.80 -20.51
CA THR A 281 13.19 -6.46 -19.37
C THR A 281 12.71 -5.86 -18.05
N MET A 282 12.48 -4.55 -17.97
CA MET A 282 11.87 -3.88 -16.81
C MET A 282 10.44 -4.35 -16.58
N GLN A 283 9.66 -4.55 -17.64
CA GLN A 283 8.35 -5.19 -17.55
C GLN A 283 8.45 -6.62 -16.98
N ALA A 284 9.35 -7.44 -17.51
CA ALA A 284 9.54 -8.81 -17.03
C ALA A 284 9.96 -8.87 -15.56
N ILE A 285 10.76 -7.91 -15.09
CA ILE A 285 11.11 -7.76 -13.67
C ILE A 285 9.84 -7.54 -12.84
N ILE A 286 8.99 -6.60 -13.24
CA ILE A 286 7.75 -6.30 -12.50
C ILE A 286 6.80 -7.49 -12.52
N GLU A 287 6.61 -8.15 -13.67
CA GLU A 287 5.80 -9.38 -13.78
C GLU A 287 6.26 -10.47 -12.79
N VAL A 288 7.56 -10.74 -12.75
CA VAL A 288 8.12 -11.74 -11.84
C VAL A 288 7.96 -11.32 -10.37
N LEU A 289 8.11 -10.03 -10.06
CA LEU A 289 7.90 -9.55 -8.70
C LEU A 289 6.42 -9.54 -8.27
N LEU A 290 5.48 -9.45 -9.21
CA LEU A 290 4.05 -9.53 -8.90
C LEU A 290 3.64 -10.90 -8.39
N ASP A 291 4.23 -11.95 -8.95
CA ASP A 291 3.95 -13.34 -8.57
C ASP A 291 4.55 -13.71 -7.20
N HIS A 292 5.64 -13.05 -6.81
CA HIS A 292 6.44 -13.43 -5.64
C HIS A 292 6.45 -12.39 -4.50
N GLN A 293 5.95 -11.17 -4.74
CA GLN A 293 5.95 -9.99 -3.85
C GLN A 293 7.35 -9.48 -3.45
N SER A 294 8.26 -10.37 -3.07
CA SER A 294 9.66 -10.07 -2.74
C SER A 294 10.57 -11.22 -3.16
N MET A 295 11.80 -10.91 -3.59
CA MET A 295 12.81 -11.93 -3.90
C MET A 295 14.23 -11.36 -3.87
N THR A 296 15.23 -12.24 -3.79
CA THR A 296 16.62 -11.82 -3.90
C THR A 296 17.01 -11.51 -5.36
N VAL A 297 18.02 -10.64 -5.55
CA VAL A 297 18.54 -10.32 -6.90
C VAL A 297 18.99 -11.58 -7.66
N ASP A 298 19.54 -12.57 -6.94
CA ASP A 298 19.99 -13.84 -7.53
C ASP A 298 18.83 -14.73 -7.98
N GLU A 299 17.72 -14.74 -7.23
CA GLU A 299 16.47 -15.42 -7.60
C GLU A 299 15.83 -14.73 -8.81
N LEU A 300 15.72 -13.39 -8.78
CA LEU A 300 15.22 -12.60 -9.91
C LEU A 300 16.03 -12.86 -11.18
N ARG A 301 17.37 -12.89 -11.07
CA ARG A 301 18.24 -13.21 -12.21
C ARG A 301 17.97 -14.59 -12.77
N ARG A 302 17.70 -15.58 -11.91
CA ARG A 302 17.40 -16.96 -12.31
C ARG A 302 16.06 -17.04 -13.05
N GLU A 303 15.03 -16.37 -12.54
CA GLU A 303 13.70 -16.33 -13.17
C GLU A 303 13.69 -15.53 -14.49
N LEU A 304 14.42 -14.42 -14.57
CA LEU A 304 14.57 -13.71 -15.84
C LEU A 304 15.34 -14.55 -16.87
N SER A 305 16.27 -15.40 -16.42
CA SER A 305 16.97 -16.33 -17.30
C SER A 305 16.06 -17.46 -17.80
N SER A 306 15.11 -17.92 -16.98
CA SER A 306 14.15 -18.97 -17.35
C SER A 306 13.14 -18.46 -18.40
N THR A 307 12.80 -17.17 -18.35
CA THR A 307 11.87 -16.48 -19.27
C THR A 307 12.56 -15.91 -20.53
N GLY A 308 13.87 -16.06 -20.67
CA GLY A 308 14.63 -15.57 -21.83
C GLY A 308 14.93 -14.07 -21.80
N GLN A 309 14.73 -13.41 -20.66
CA GLN A 309 15.01 -11.99 -20.41
C GLN A 309 16.30 -11.79 -19.59
N ALA A 310 17.27 -12.71 -19.74
CA ALA A 310 18.55 -12.63 -19.05
C ALA A 310 19.30 -11.34 -19.44
N THR A 311 19.67 -10.53 -18.45
CA THR A 311 20.44 -9.30 -18.67
C THR A 311 21.60 -9.18 -17.68
N THR A 312 22.72 -8.65 -18.17
CA THR A 312 23.87 -8.27 -17.32
C THR A 312 23.63 -6.96 -16.59
N GLU A 313 22.65 -6.17 -17.02
CA GLU A 313 22.35 -4.83 -16.53
C GLU A 313 21.27 -4.81 -15.45
N LEU A 314 20.93 -5.99 -14.89
CA LEU A 314 19.90 -6.12 -13.85
C LEU A 314 20.05 -5.11 -12.70
N PRO A 315 21.25 -4.85 -12.14
CA PRO A 315 21.41 -3.85 -11.08
C PRO A 315 21.05 -2.42 -11.52
N LEU A 316 21.33 -2.07 -12.77
CA LEU A 316 21.00 -0.76 -13.34
C LEU A 316 19.49 -0.62 -13.55
N LEU A 317 18.83 -1.67 -14.03
CA LEU A 317 17.37 -1.69 -14.20
C LEU A 317 16.63 -1.63 -12.88
N ILE A 318 17.13 -2.31 -11.84
CA ILE A 318 16.60 -2.19 -10.47
C ILE A 318 16.78 -0.77 -9.96
N GLY A 319 17.92 -0.13 -10.24
CA GLY A 319 18.15 1.28 -9.92
C GLY A 319 17.14 2.22 -10.58
N HIS A 320 16.83 2.00 -11.87
CA HIS A 320 15.81 2.76 -12.57
C HIS A 320 14.41 2.52 -11.99
N LEU A 321 14.04 1.26 -11.74
CA LEU A 321 12.75 0.91 -11.12
C LEU A 321 12.61 1.50 -9.71
N LYS A 322 13.70 1.55 -8.95
CA LYS A 322 13.74 2.20 -7.64
C LYS A 322 13.57 3.72 -7.75
N SER A 323 14.20 4.35 -8.74
CA SER A 323 14.11 5.81 -8.93
C SER A 323 12.70 6.29 -9.31
N ILE A 324 11.90 5.42 -9.94
CA ILE A 324 10.50 5.70 -10.28
C ILE A 324 9.52 5.20 -9.20
N GLY A 325 10.02 4.76 -8.04
CA GLY A 325 9.19 4.27 -6.94
C GLY A 325 8.39 3.01 -7.27
N ALA A 326 8.89 2.15 -8.17
CA ALA A 326 8.22 0.88 -8.51
C ALA A 326 8.71 -0.29 -7.63
N VAL A 327 9.94 -0.21 -7.09
CA VAL A 327 10.54 -1.25 -6.26
C VAL A 327 11.34 -0.67 -5.10
N ALA A 328 11.26 -1.32 -3.94
CA ALA A 328 12.15 -1.11 -2.82
C ALA A 328 13.27 -2.16 -2.84
N THR A 329 14.46 -1.76 -2.37
CA THR A 329 15.62 -2.65 -2.24
C THR A 329 16.09 -2.67 -0.80
N GLU A 330 16.19 -3.83 -0.20
CA GLU A 330 16.74 -4.01 1.14
C GLU A 330 18.02 -4.86 1.07
N THR A 331 19.05 -4.47 1.81
CA THR A 331 20.32 -5.21 1.86
C THR A 331 20.51 -5.82 3.23
N ALA A 332 20.46 -7.15 3.32
CA ALA A 332 20.69 -7.90 4.55
C ALA A 332 22.03 -8.64 4.49
N THR A 333 22.73 -8.76 5.62
CA THR A 333 23.94 -9.58 5.70
C THR A 333 23.62 -10.93 6.33
N VAL A 334 23.61 -12.00 5.52
CA VAL A 334 23.33 -13.36 5.99
C VAL A 334 24.60 -14.20 5.84
N GLY A 335 25.17 -14.66 6.96
CA GLY A 335 26.38 -15.48 6.96
C GLY A 335 27.62 -14.77 6.41
N GLY A 336 27.72 -13.44 6.57
CA GLY A 336 28.84 -12.63 6.08
C GLY A 336 28.78 -12.28 4.60
N LYS A 337 27.72 -12.68 3.89
CA LYS A 337 27.43 -12.24 2.51
C LYS A 337 26.32 -11.20 2.52
N GLN A 338 26.49 -10.12 1.76
CA GLN A 338 25.42 -9.17 1.50
C GLN A 338 24.46 -9.79 0.48
N ILE A 339 23.19 -9.88 0.85
CA ILE A 339 22.08 -10.33 0.02
C ILE A 339 21.16 -9.13 -0.15
N MET A 340 20.86 -8.79 -1.40
CA MET A 340 19.92 -7.73 -1.74
C MET A 340 18.59 -8.37 -2.10
N SER A 341 17.54 -8.03 -1.36
CA SER A 341 16.14 -8.33 -1.67
C SER A 341 15.52 -7.14 -2.38
N ILE A 342 14.63 -7.44 -3.31
CA ILE A 342 13.82 -6.49 -4.06
C ILE A 342 12.37 -6.83 -3.77
N GLN A 343 11.58 -5.82 -3.45
CA GLN A 343 10.16 -5.92 -3.20
C GLN A 343 9.44 -4.90 -4.07
N LEU A 344 8.25 -5.25 -4.58
CA LEU A 344 7.37 -4.24 -5.16
C LEU A 344 6.92 -3.29 -4.07
N ASP A 345 7.25 -2.03 -4.23
CA ASP A 345 6.88 -0.99 -3.31
C ASP A 345 6.24 0.12 -4.11
N PHE A 346 4.90 0.08 -4.15
CA PHE A 346 4.10 1.17 -4.71
C PHE A 346 3.75 2.21 -3.64
N GLY A 347 4.11 1.98 -2.37
CA GLY A 347 3.96 2.94 -1.29
C GLY A 347 4.94 4.11 -1.40
N GLY A 348 6.08 3.91 -2.07
CA GLY A 348 7.02 4.98 -2.41
C GLY A 348 6.48 6.04 -3.40
N LEU A 349 5.29 5.81 -3.98
CA LEU A 349 4.57 6.80 -4.79
C LEU A 349 3.62 7.67 -3.94
N GLU A 350 3.34 7.28 -2.69
CA GLU A 350 2.56 8.04 -1.71
C GLU A 350 3.54 8.82 -0.81
N ASP A 351 3.72 10.10 -1.13
CA ASP A 351 4.36 11.18 -0.34
C ASP A 351 5.63 10.87 0.49
N GLN A 352 6.79 11.24 -0.06
CA GLN A 352 7.95 11.69 0.74
C GLN A 352 7.92 13.22 0.88
N GLU A 353 6.91 13.79 1.55
CA GLU A 353 6.92 15.21 1.94
C GLU A 353 7.59 15.46 3.32
N GLY A 354 8.11 14.43 3.99
CA GLY A 354 8.55 14.54 5.38
C GLY A 354 10.05 14.79 5.65
N GLU A 355 10.97 14.48 4.73
CA GLU A 355 12.40 14.35 5.12
C GLU A 355 13.35 15.46 4.64
N GLU A 356 12.97 16.32 3.68
CA GLU A 356 13.87 17.39 3.22
C GLU A 356 13.91 18.64 4.15
N GLN A 357 12.94 18.82 5.06
CA GLN A 357 12.97 19.94 6.02
C GLN A 357 13.82 19.69 7.29
N ALA A 358 14.27 18.44 7.52
CA ALA A 358 15.10 18.13 8.68
C ALA A 358 16.61 18.46 8.47
N MET A 359 17.07 18.61 7.23
CA MET A 359 18.49 18.90 6.95
C MET A 359 18.84 20.40 6.86
N GLU A 360 17.86 21.30 6.70
CA GLU A 360 18.15 22.75 6.70
C GLU A 360 18.19 23.40 8.09
N THR A 361 17.67 22.73 9.14
CA THR A 361 17.67 23.28 10.51
C THR A 361 18.95 23.00 11.31
N GLU A 362 19.83 22.09 10.87
CA GLU A 362 21.14 21.85 11.52
C GLU A 362 22.27 22.74 10.98
N SER A 363 22.04 23.54 9.95
CA SER A 363 23.09 24.41 9.33
C SER A 363 23.17 25.83 9.93
N ILE A 364 22.24 26.23 10.81
CA ILE A 364 22.18 27.61 11.36
C ILE A 364 22.64 27.70 12.83
N VAL A 365 23.09 26.59 13.43
CA VAL A 365 23.73 26.63 14.76
C VAL A 365 25.13 26.03 14.71
N SER A 366 26.09 26.81 14.20
CA SER A 366 27.52 26.71 14.52
C SER A 366 28.21 28.05 14.30
#